data_AF-A0A4S8UW16-F1
#
_entry.id   AF-A0A4S8UW16-F1
#
_cell.length_a   1.000
_cell.length_b   1.000
_cell.length_c   1.000
_cell.angle_alpha   90.00
_cell.angle_beta   90.00
_cell.angle_gamma   90.00
#
_symmetry.space_group_name_H-M   'P 1'
#
loop_
_entity.id
_entity.type
_entity.pdbx_description
1 polymer ?
#
loop_
_entity_poly.entity_id
_entity_poly.type
_entity_poly.pdbx_seq_one_letter_code
_entity_poly.pdbx_strand_id
1 'polypeptide(L)'
;MGRALVFDRPSLYYHCPLRLAGPSSRTLDCVVAAPLIVYFFVIFTFTLWITHRLGFGYKLASTQSFTAASNNFELAIAVAVATYGADSDQALASTVGPLIEVPVLLGLVYIVKWIGNKRRWAP
;
A
#
# COMPACT_ATOMS: atom_id res chain seq x y z
N MET A 1 0.20 29.63 -44.29
CA MET A 1 1.58 29.71 -43.78
C MET A 1 1.51 30.14 -42.32
N GLY A 2 1.39 29.24 -41.36
CA GLY A 2 2.42 28.26 -41.01
C GLY A 2 3.16 28.81 -39.79
N ARG A 3 2.50 28.78 -38.62
CA ARG A 3 3.06 29.24 -37.34
C ARG A 3 4.25 28.36 -36.97
N ALA A 4 5.46 28.85 -37.23
CA ALA A 4 6.67 28.36 -36.59
C ALA A 4 6.72 28.93 -35.17
N LEU A 5 5.89 28.40 -34.26
CA LEU A 5 6.20 28.46 -32.83
C LEU A 5 7.28 27.41 -32.61
N VAL A 6 8.51 27.89 -32.70
CA VAL A 6 9.72 27.15 -32.41
C VAL A 6 9.53 26.45 -31.07
N PHE A 7 9.67 25.14 -31.17
CA PHE A 7 9.74 24.16 -30.12
C PHE A 7 11.03 24.40 -29.30
N ASP A 8 11.15 25.55 -28.66
CA ASP A 8 12.27 25.89 -27.77
C ASP A 8 11.87 25.59 -26.32
N ARG A 9 11.78 24.30 -26.00
CA ARG A 9 11.84 23.79 -24.62
C ARG A 9 12.80 22.60 -24.53
N PRO A 10 14.10 22.76 -24.83
CA PRO A 10 15.11 21.85 -24.30
C PRO A 10 15.56 22.36 -22.92
N SER A 11 15.59 21.48 -21.92
CA SER A 11 16.55 21.60 -20.78
C SER A 11 16.30 22.63 -19.67
N LEU A 12 15.07 22.86 -19.17
CA LEU A 12 14.87 23.67 -17.95
C LEU A 12 13.97 23.08 -16.85
N TYR A 13 13.87 21.74 -16.77
CA TYR A 13 13.31 21.04 -15.60
C TYR A 13 14.35 20.23 -14.81
N TYR A 14 15.64 20.51 -15.00
CA TYR A 14 16.72 20.06 -14.12
C TYR A 14 17.00 21.05 -12.96
N HIS A 15 16.10 22.01 -12.73
CA HIS A 15 16.14 22.77 -11.49
C HIS A 15 15.43 21.96 -10.41
N CYS A 16 16.22 21.17 -9.72
CA CYS A 16 15.97 20.75 -8.36
C CYS A 16 15.74 22.00 -7.48
N PRO A 17 14.62 22.11 -6.76
CA PRO A 17 14.63 22.63 -5.42
C PRO A 17 14.36 21.46 -4.48
N LEU A 18 15.44 20.81 -4.06
CA LEU A 18 15.49 20.07 -2.81
C LEU A 18 15.34 21.07 -1.64
N ARG A 19 14.18 21.73 -1.55
CA ARG A 19 13.84 22.70 -0.51
C ARG A 19 12.35 23.01 -0.53
N LEU A 20 11.54 22.04 -0.12
CA LEU A 20 10.32 22.27 0.69
C LEU A 20 9.96 20.98 1.46
N ALA A 21 10.96 20.34 2.07
CA ALA A 21 10.72 19.44 3.22
C ALA A 21 10.35 20.30 4.43
N GLY A 22 9.18 20.94 4.38
CA GLY A 22 8.58 21.54 5.55
C GLY A 22 8.27 20.43 6.57
N PRO A 23 8.21 20.74 7.88
CA PRO A 23 7.78 19.78 8.90
C PRO A 23 6.36 19.22 8.68
N SER A 24 5.62 19.76 7.70
CA SER A 24 4.23 19.40 7.39
C SER A 24 4.05 18.19 6.45
N SER A 25 5.05 17.82 5.63
CA SER A 25 4.94 16.66 4.73
C SER A 25 5.16 15.34 5.49
N ARG A 26 6.12 15.30 6.41
CA ARG A 26 6.32 14.13 7.31
C ARG A 26 5.11 13.86 8.21
N THR A 27 4.37 14.88 8.61
CA THR A 27 3.13 14.70 9.39
C THR A 27 1.98 14.17 8.54
N LEU A 28 1.92 14.51 7.24
CA LEU A 28 0.93 13.93 6.33
C LEU A 28 1.17 12.44 6.13
N ASP A 29 2.42 12.00 6.01
CA ASP A 29 2.76 10.59 5.87
C ASP A 29 2.29 9.76 7.07
N CYS A 30 2.47 10.26 8.30
CA CYS A 30 1.96 9.59 9.49
C CYS A 30 0.42 9.57 9.55
N VAL A 31 -0.24 10.64 9.12
CA VAL A 31 -1.71 10.75 9.12
C VAL A 31 -2.35 9.89 8.03
N VAL A 32 -1.64 9.59 6.94
CA VAL A 32 -2.11 8.72 5.85
C VAL A 32 -1.68 7.26 6.04
N ALA A 33 -0.48 7.00 6.56
CA ALA A 33 0.02 5.64 6.80
C ALA A 33 -0.64 4.97 8.01
N ALA A 34 -0.93 5.73 9.09
CA ALA A 34 -1.60 5.20 10.27
C ALA A 34 -2.99 4.61 9.96
N PRO A 35 -3.92 5.30 9.26
CA PRO A 35 -5.20 4.71 8.91
C PRO A 35 -5.06 3.53 7.95
N LEU A 36 -4.02 3.48 7.10
CA LEU A 36 -3.78 2.35 6.21
C LEU A 36 -3.45 1.06 6.99
N ILE A 37 -2.56 1.16 7.99
CA ILE A 37 -2.19 0.02 8.86
C ILE A 37 -3.39 -0.42 9.71
N VAL A 38 -4.12 0.53 10.28
CA VAL A 38 -5.33 0.24 11.07
C VAL A 38 -6.40 -0.42 10.20
N TYR A 39 -6.63 0.09 8.99
CA TYR A 39 -7.54 -0.48 8.01
C TYR A 39 -7.19 -1.94 7.71
N PHE A 40 -5.92 -2.22 7.43
CA PHE A 40 -5.43 -3.57 7.20
C PHE A 40 -5.74 -4.52 8.34
N PHE A 41 -5.43 -4.10 9.57
CA PHE A 41 -5.63 -4.92 10.76
C PHE A 41 -7.12 -5.17 11.03
N VAL A 42 -7.95 -4.14 10.86
CA VAL A 42 -9.40 -4.22 11.05
C VAL A 42 -10.02 -5.14 10.02
N ILE A 43 -9.79 -4.93 8.72
CA ILE A 43 -10.41 -5.75 7.66
C ILE A 43 -9.92 -7.18 7.72
N PHE A 44 -8.63 -7.40 7.95
CA PHE A 44 -8.08 -8.75 8.07
C PHE A 44 -8.73 -9.51 9.23
N THR A 45 -8.77 -8.91 10.42
CA THR A 45 -9.34 -9.57 11.61
C THR A 45 -10.85 -9.74 11.48
N PHE A 46 -11.55 -8.76 10.91
CA PHE A 46 -12.99 -8.82 10.68
C PHE A 46 -13.37 -9.90 9.67
N THR A 47 -12.67 -9.97 8.54
CA THR A 47 -12.89 -11.00 7.51
C THR A 47 -12.55 -12.39 8.03
N LEU A 48 -11.44 -12.53 8.77
CA LEU A 48 -11.08 -13.80 9.42
C LEU A 48 -12.14 -14.23 10.45
N TRP A 49 -12.68 -13.29 11.22
CA TRP A 49 -13.73 -13.59 12.20
C TRP A 49 -15.04 -14.00 11.54
N ILE A 50 -15.46 -13.33 10.47
CA ILE A 50 -16.65 -13.68 9.69
C ILE A 50 -16.50 -15.06 9.05
N THR A 51 -15.38 -15.31 8.37
CA THR A 51 -15.14 -16.62 7.73
C THR A 51 -15.04 -17.75 8.75
N HIS A 52 -14.48 -17.49 9.93
CA HIS A 52 -14.49 -18.43 11.06
C HIS A 52 -15.91 -18.70 11.59
N ARG A 53 -16.74 -17.66 11.74
CA ARG A 53 -18.15 -17.79 12.15
C ARG A 53 -19.00 -18.55 11.13
N LEU A 54 -18.68 -18.43 9.86
CA LEU A 54 -19.34 -19.15 8.76
C LEU A 54 -18.88 -20.61 8.62
N GLY A 55 -17.90 -21.05 9.42
CA GLY A 55 -17.44 -22.45 9.41
C GLY A 55 -16.56 -22.82 8.24
N PHE A 56 -15.98 -21.85 7.51
CA PHE A 56 -15.02 -22.14 6.45
C PHE A 56 -13.72 -22.70 7.04
N GLY A 57 -13.14 -23.70 6.36
CA GLY A 57 -11.85 -24.29 6.75
C GLY A 57 -10.73 -23.24 6.79
N TYR A 58 -9.68 -23.52 7.58
CA TYR A 58 -8.57 -22.58 7.82
C TYR A 58 -7.95 -22.06 6.52
N LYS A 59 -7.85 -22.92 5.50
CA LYS A 59 -7.24 -22.57 4.21
C LYS A 59 -8.05 -21.51 3.45
N LEU A 60 -9.37 -21.61 3.46
CA LEU A 60 -10.29 -20.68 2.79
C LEU A 60 -10.44 -19.38 3.58
N ALA A 61 -10.57 -19.47 4.91
CA ALA A 61 -10.68 -18.29 5.78
C ALA A 61 -9.42 -17.40 5.69
N SER A 62 -8.23 -18.02 5.73
CA SER A 62 -6.95 -17.31 5.61
C SER A 62 -6.82 -16.60 4.26
N THR A 63 -6.99 -17.32 3.14
CA THR A 63 -6.85 -16.70 1.81
C THR A 63 -7.86 -15.59 1.57
N GLN A 64 -9.11 -15.75 2.00
CA GLN A 64 -10.13 -14.70 1.89
C GLN A 64 -9.78 -13.47 2.73
N SER A 65 -9.28 -13.66 3.96
CA SER A 65 -8.87 -12.55 4.82
C SER A 65 -7.69 -11.76 4.25
N PHE A 66 -6.73 -12.42 3.58
CA PHE A 66 -5.65 -11.74 2.88
C PHE A 66 -6.13 -10.99 1.65
N THR A 67 -6.97 -11.60 0.82
CA THR A 67 -7.51 -10.94 -0.37
C THR A 67 -8.35 -9.71 -0.01
N ALA A 68 -9.15 -9.78 1.05
CA ALA A 68 -9.97 -8.65 1.49
C ALA A 68 -9.14 -7.52 2.10
N ALA A 69 -8.04 -7.84 2.78
CA ALA A 69 -7.20 -6.83 3.40
C ALA A 69 -6.26 -6.16 2.38
N SER A 70 -5.73 -6.91 1.42
CA SER A 70 -4.73 -6.42 0.45
C SER A 70 -5.24 -5.25 -0.40
N ASN A 71 -4.46 -4.17 -0.41
CA ASN A 71 -4.68 -3.02 -1.26
C ASN A 71 -3.97 -3.20 -2.61
N ASN A 72 -4.50 -2.55 -3.65
CA ASN A 72 -3.98 -2.68 -5.00
C ASN A 72 -2.81 -1.71 -5.25
N PHE A 73 -1.65 -2.04 -4.69
CA PHE A 73 -0.43 -1.24 -4.82
C PHE A 73 0.04 -1.04 -6.26
N GLU A 74 -0.21 -2.02 -7.13
CA GLU A 74 0.13 -1.90 -8.56
C GLU A 74 -0.57 -0.70 -9.20
N LEU A 75 -1.86 -0.50 -8.87
CA LEU A 75 -2.62 0.67 -9.31
C LEU A 75 -2.08 1.96 -8.68
N ALA A 76 -1.73 1.94 -7.38
CA ALA A 76 -1.21 3.12 -6.70
C ALA A 76 0.12 3.60 -7.29
N ILE A 77 1.04 2.68 -7.57
CA ILE A 77 2.32 2.96 -8.23
C ILE A 77 2.08 3.47 -9.65
N ALA A 78 1.18 2.83 -10.40
CA ALA A 78 0.84 3.26 -11.76
C ALA A 78 0.29 4.71 -11.79
N VAL A 79 -0.63 5.05 -10.88
CA VAL A 79 -1.18 6.40 -10.77
C VAL A 79 -0.11 7.40 -10.33
N ALA A 80 0.74 7.05 -9.37
CA ALA A 80 1.81 7.92 -8.89
C ALA A 80 2.82 8.25 -10.02
N VAL A 81 3.25 7.23 -10.77
CA VAL A 81 4.15 7.42 -11.93
C VAL A 81 3.47 8.18 -13.06
N ALA A 82 2.18 7.92 -13.34
CA ALA A 82 1.44 8.60 -14.40
C ALA A 82 1.18 10.09 -14.11
N THR A 83 1.03 10.47 -12.84
CA THR A 83 0.69 11.85 -12.45
C THR A 83 1.90 12.69 -12.06
N TYR A 84 2.90 12.10 -11.39
CA TYR A 84 4.08 12.81 -10.88
C TYR A 84 5.39 12.48 -11.63
N GLY A 85 5.39 11.46 -12.49
CA GLY A 85 6.59 10.97 -13.17
C GLY A 85 7.38 9.97 -12.32
N ALA A 86 8.27 9.20 -12.95
CA ALA A 86 9.02 8.12 -12.30
C ALA A 86 10.11 8.62 -11.32
N ASP A 87 10.68 9.81 -11.57
CA ASP A 87 11.77 10.39 -10.76
C ASP A 87 11.28 11.23 -9.57
N SER A 88 9.98 11.16 -9.26
CA SER A 88 9.35 11.99 -8.23
C SER A 88 9.37 11.31 -6.86
N ASP A 89 9.58 12.08 -5.79
CA ASP A 89 9.56 11.61 -4.40
C ASP A 89 8.25 10.88 -4.04
N GLN A 90 7.14 11.27 -4.67
CA GLN A 90 5.82 10.64 -4.53
C GLN A 90 5.77 9.23 -5.12
N ALA A 91 6.41 8.99 -6.26
CA ALA A 91 6.50 7.68 -6.89
C ALA A 91 7.41 6.75 -6.07
N LEU A 92 8.52 7.28 -5.55
CA LEU A 92 9.40 6.56 -4.61
C LEU A 92 8.66 6.21 -3.31
N ALA A 93 7.91 7.13 -2.71
CA ALA A 93 7.11 6.85 -1.51
C ALA A 93 6.06 5.74 -1.76
N SER A 94 5.42 5.74 -2.93
CA SER A 94 4.40 4.74 -3.28
C SER A 94 4.97 3.32 -3.48
N THR A 95 6.23 3.17 -3.85
CA THR A 95 6.91 1.86 -4.02
C THR A 95 7.49 1.32 -2.71
N VAL A 96 7.77 2.21 -1.74
CA VAL A 96 8.24 1.82 -0.39
C VAL A 96 7.08 1.38 0.53
N GLY A 97 5.84 1.78 0.24
CA GLY A 97 4.64 1.33 0.98
C GLY A 97 4.51 -0.20 1.10
N PRO A 98 4.63 -0.97 0.00
CA PRO A 98 4.64 -2.43 0.05
C PRO A 98 5.76 -3.03 0.90
N LEU A 99 6.94 -2.40 0.96
CA LEU A 99 8.07 -2.89 1.77
C LEU A 99 7.72 -2.95 3.26
N ILE A 100 6.83 -2.07 3.75
CA ILE A 100 6.36 -2.10 5.14
C ILE A 100 5.09 -2.94 5.30
N GLU A 101 4.26 -3.04 4.27
CA GLU A 101 2.96 -3.73 4.35
C GLU A 101 3.12 -5.25 4.30
N VAL A 102 3.97 -5.74 3.38
CA VAL A 102 4.25 -7.17 3.20
C VAL A 102 4.73 -7.84 4.50
N PRO A 103 5.73 -7.32 5.25
CA PRO A 103 6.17 -7.95 6.49
C PRO A 103 5.11 -7.90 7.60
N VAL A 104 4.29 -6.84 7.67
CA VAL A 104 3.21 -6.72 8.65
C VAL A 104 2.15 -7.80 8.40
N LEU A 105 1.73 -7.96 7.14
CA LEU A 105 0.77 -9.00 6.75
C LEU A 105 1.33 -10.40 7.02
N LEU A 106 2.58 -10.66 6.67
CA LEU A 106 3.26 -11.93 6.95
C LEU A 106 3.32 -12.23 8.46
N GLY A 107 3.61 -11.24 9.30
CA GLY A 107 3.57 -11.40 10.75
C GLY A 107 2.17 -11.78 11.24
N LEU A 108 1.14 -11.19 10.65
CA LEU A 108 -0.25 -11.49 10.97
C LEU A 108 -0.66 -12.91 10.52
N VAL A 109 -0.19 -13.38 9.36
CA VAL A 109 -0.33 -14.79 8.94
C VAL A 109 0.23 -15.71 10.02
N TYR A 110 1.43 -15.41 10.51
CA TYR A 110 2.10 -16.26 11.50
C TYR A 110 1.33 -16.33 12.82
N ILE A 111 0.78 -15.21 13.28
CA ILE A 111 -0.07 -15.15 14.46
C ILE A 111 -1.35 -15.99 14.25
N VAL A 112 -2.01 -15.84 13.10
CA VAL A 112 -3.21 -16.62 12.76
C VAL A 112 -2.90 -18.11 12.65
N LYS A 113 -1.77 -18.48 12.05
CA LYS A 113 -1.30 -19.87 11.96
C LYS A 113 -1.01 -20.44 13.34
N TRP A 114 -0.40 -19.66 14.22
CA TRP A 114 -0.15 -20.05 15.60
C TRP A 114 -1.46 -20.28 16.37
N ILE A 115 -2.45 -19.37 16.21
CA ILE A 115 -3.79 -19.52 16.81
C ILE A 115 -4.53 -20.73 16.23
N GLY A 116 -4.51 -20.92 14.91
CA GLY A 116 -5.15 -22.04 14.22
C GLY A 116 -4.58 -23.40 14.61
N ASN A 117 -3.25 -23.49 14.76
CA ASN A 117 -2.57 -24.69 15.25
C ASN A 117 -2.95 -25.00 16.71
N LYS A 118 -3.05 -23.97 17.57
CA LYS A 118 -3.44 -24.13 18.97
C LYS A 118 -4.93 -24.46 19.13
N ARG A 119 -5.79 -23.99 18.23
CA ARG A 119 -7.25 -24.18 18.28
C ARG A 119 -7.78 -25.34 17.42
N ARG A 120 -6.91 -26.21 16.87
CA ARG A 120 -7.28 -27.36 16.03
C ARG A 120 -8.36 -27.01 15.00
N TRP A 121 -8.19 -25.90 14.27
CA TRP A 121 -9.12 -25.59 13.18
C TRP A 121 -9.04 -26.70 12.13
N ALA A 122 -10.19 -27.29 11.80
CA ALA A 122 -10.25 -28.36 10.80
C ALA A 122 -9.78 -27.81 9.43
N PRO A 123 -8.99 -28.61 8.67
CA PRO A 123 -8.48 -28.22 7.36
C PRO A 123 -9.59 -27.94 6.35
#